data_AF-A0A7C9KM32-F1
#
_entry.id   AF-A0A7C9KM32-F1
#
_cell.length_a   1.000
_cell.length_b   1.000
_cell.length_c   1.000
_cell.angle_alpha   90.00
_cell.angle_beta   90.00
_cell.angle_gamma   90.00
#
_symmetry.space_group_name_H-M   'P 1'
#
loop_
_entity.id
_entity.type
_entity.pdbx_description
1 polymer ?
#
loop_
_entity_poly.entity_id
_entity_poly.type
_entity_poly.pdbx_seq_one_letter_code
_entity_poly.pdbx_strand_id
1 'polypeptide(L)'
;MNNHNRFLALTLIGWCAVLLPPERASWAAAMKAEVAAIEDGKAALSFAVGCIWGSLKERTLTMTFAARSMRFATICGMLALSILSAAIAGRLVDAHASSALVFGLTSALFAAAAVWSYLRGALALVQTASSMIPLYIVAYAFVSPDAGTAGAWINARLYHALAIEGIVIWAALLTCGIFMLRAETLHHQAHVS
;
A
#
# COMPACT_ATOMS: atom_id res chain seq x y z
N MET A 1 -43.63 -4.43 -19.60
CA MET A 1 -42.21 -3.98 -19.65
C MET A 1 -41.90 -3.15 -18.40
N ASN A 2 -40.94 -3.56 -17.58
CA ASN A 2 -40.53 -2.80 -16.39
C ASN A 2 -39.62 -1.63 -16.80
N ASN A 3 -40.24 -0.50 -17.16
CA ASN A 3 -39.54 0.74 -17.56
C ASN A 3 -38.53 1.23 -16.50
N HIS A 4 -38.75 0.88 -15.23
CA HIS A 4 -37.85 1.25 -14.12
C HIS A 4 -36.47 0.61 -14.22
N ASN A 5 -36.39 -0.69 -14.55
CA ASN A 5 -35.11 -1.40 -14.65
C ASN A 5 -34.26 -0.89 -15.82
N ARG A 6 -34.92 -0.53 -16.92
CA ARG A 6 -34.26 0.05 -18.09
C ARG A 6 -33.68 1.43 -17.80
N PHE A 7 -34.42 2.27 -17.05
CA PHE A 7 -33.93 3.56 -16.60
C PHE A 7 -32.68 3.40 -15.71
N LEU A 8 -32.74 2.51 -14.71
CA LEU A 8 -31.60 2.22 -13.84
C LEU A 8 -30.37 1.71 -14.61
N ALA A 9 -30.56 0.80 -15.58
CA ALA A 9 -29.48 0.30 -16.41
C ALA A 9 -28.78 1.43 -17.18
N LEU A 10 -29.54 2.36 -17.78
CA LEU A 10 -28.97 3.52 -18.48
C LEU A 10 -28.24 4.48 -17.53
N THR A 11 -28.78 4.72 -16.33
CA THR A 11 -28.10 5.53 -15.31
C THR A 11 -26.77 4.90 -14.90
N LEU A 12 -26.75 3.59 -14.62
CA LEU A 12 -25.55 2.85 -14.24
C LEU A 12 -24.47 2.90 -15.34
N ILE A 13 -24.86 2.77 -16.61
CA ILE A 13 -23.93 2.93 -17.74
C ILE A 13 -23.41 4.36 -17.85
N GLY A 14 -24.25 5.36 -17.51
CA GLY A 14 -23.80 6.75 -17.37
C GLY A 14 -22.66 6.89 -16.36
N TRP A 15 -22.79 6.24 -15.20
CA TRP A 15 -21.72 6.17 -14.19
C TRP A 15 -20.48 5.40 -14.69
N CYS A 16 -20.65 4.28 -15.41
CA CYS A 16 -19.53 3.58 -16.06
C CYS A 16 -18.72 4.51 -16.97
N ALA A 17 -19.40 5.34 -17.76
CA ALA A 17 -18.73 6.26 -18.67
C ALA A 17 -17.89 7.32 -17.95
N VAL A 18 -18.33 7.78 -16.77
CA VAL A 18 -17.56 8.69 -15.91
C VAL A 18 -16.39 7.98 -15.23
N LEU A 19 -16.56 6.69 -14.92
CA LEU A 19 -15.53 5.86 -14.32
C LEU A 19 -14.46 5.42 -15.32
N LEU A 20 -14.77 5.25 -16.61
CA LEU A 20 -13.77 4.85 -17.60
C LEU A 20 -12.73 5.96 -17.85
N PRO A 21 -11.46 5.59 -18.16
CA PRO A 21 -10.49 6.54 -18.67
C PRO A 21 -11.00 7.21 -19.95
N PRO A 22 -10.65 8.49 -20.22
CA PRO A 22 -11.14 9.22 -21.40
C PRO A 22 -10.77 8.53 -22.72
N GLU A 23 -9.65 7.82 -22.74
CA GLU A 23 -9.13 7.02 -23.85
C GLU A 23 -10.08 5.88 -24.25
N ARG A 24 -10.91 5.42 -23.31
CA ARG A 24 -11.91 4.34 -23.50
C ARG A 24 -13.32 4.89 -23.72
N ALA A 25 -13.48 6.14 -24.13
CA ALA A 25 -14.79 6.73 -24.43
C ALA A 25 -15.59 5.93 -25.48
N SER A 26 -14.91 5.29 -26.43
CA SER A 26 -15.53 4.40 -27.42
C SER A 26 -16.17 3.16 -26.79
N TRP A 27 -15.57 2.61 -25.72
CA TRP A 27 -16.15 1.50 -24.96
C TRP A 27 -17.40 1.94 -24.21
N ALA A 28 -17.38 3.13 -23.60
CA ALA A 28 -18.57 3.69 -22.95
C ALA A 28 -19.72 3.91 -23.95
N ALA A 29 -19.41 4.31 -25.19
CA ALA A 29 -20.41 4.44 -26.26
C ALA A 29 -20.97 3.08 -26.69
N ALA A 30 -20.11 2.06 -26.84
CA ALA A 30 -20.54 0.68 -27.15
C ALA A 30 -21.44 0.11 -26.03
N MET A 31 -21.05 0.26 -24.77
CA MET A 31 -21.85 -0.18 -23.62
C MET A 31 -23.24 0.48 -23.58
N LYS A 32 -23.34 1.77 -23.93
CA LYS A 32 -24.64 2.47 -24.07
C LYS A 32 -25.48 1.89 -25.20
N ALA A 33 -24.88 1.62 -26.35
CA ALA A 33 -25.55 1.04 -27.50
C ALA A 33 -26.07 -0.38 -27.19
N GLU A 34 -25.25 -1.21 -26.54
CA GLU A 34 -25.63 -2.58 -26.14
C GLU A 34 -26.77 -2.59 -25.13
N VAL A 35 -26.72 -1.75 -24.09
CA VAL A 35 -27.84 -1.64 -23.13
C VAL A 35 -29.12 -1.13 -23.79
N ALA A 36 -29.02 -0.23 -24.77
CA ALA A 36 -30.19 0.24 -25.52
C ALA A 36 -30.82 -0.86 -26.39
N ALA A 37 -30.01 -1.78 -26.91
CA ALA A 37 -30.47 -2.89 -27.76
C ALA A 37 -31.13 -4.04 -26.96
N ILE A 38 -30.84 -4.18 -25.66
CA ILE A 38 -31.46 -5.22 -24.83
C ILE A 38 -32.92 -4.84 -24.50
N GLU A 39 -33.87 -5.64 -24.95
CA GLU A 39 -35.32 -5.40 -24.72
C GLU A 39 -35.77 -5.77 -23.30
N ASP A 40 -35.20 -6.84 -22.72
CA ASP A 40 -35.50 -7.24 -21.34
C ASP A 40 -34.79 -6.35 -20.32
N GLY A 41 -35.57 -5.60 -19.54
CA GLY A 41 -35.06 -4.70 -18.51
C GLY A 41 -34.23 -5.39 -17.42
N LYS A 42 -34.50 -6.67 -17.09
CA LYS A 42 -33.71 -7.40 -16.09
C LYS A 42 -32.34 -7.80 -16.65
N ALA A 43 -32.29 -8.31 -17.88
CA ALA A 43 -31.04 -8.58 -18.59
C ALA A 43 -30.20 -7.31 -18.79
N ALA A 44 -30.82 -6.18 -19.15
CA ALA A 44 -30.14 -4.89 -19.32
C ALA A 44 -29.49 -4.41 -18.01
N LEU A 45 -30.18 -4.57 -16.87
CA LEU A 45 -29.64 -4.22 -15.56
C LEU A 45 -28.47 -5.14 -15.16
N SER A 46 -28.59 -6.45 -15.39
CA SER A 46 -27.51 -7.42 -15.12
C SER A 46 -26.26 -7.09 -15.94
N PHE A 47 -26.44 -6.75 -17.21
CA PHE A 47 -25.34 -6.32 -18.08
C PHE A 47 -24.69 -5.02 -17.56
N ALA A 48 -25.49 -4.01 -17.21
CA ALA A 48 -24.99 -2.74 -16.68
C ALA A 48 -24.18 -2.91 -15.39
N VAL A 49 -24.59 -3.81 -14.49
CA VAL A 49 -23.81 -4.17 -13.29
C VAL A 49 -22.47 -4.81 -13.68
N GLY A 50 -22.45 -5.70 -14.67
CA GLY A 50 -21.22 -6.25 -15.25
C GLY A 50 -20.30 -5.17 -15.81
N CYS A 51 -20.85 -4.17 -16.51
CA CYS A 51 -20.09 -3.02 -17.02
C CYS A 51 -19.52 -2.14 -15.89
N ILE A 52 -20.24 -1.94 -14.79
CA ILE A 52 -19.72 -1.22 -13.61
C ILE A 52 -18.53 -1.99 -13.05
N TRP A 53 -18.69 -3.30 -12.85
CA TRP A 53 -17.61 -4.13 -12.35
C TRP A 53 -16.40 -4.12 -13.27
N GLY A 54 -16.61 -4.21 -14.60
CA GLY A 54 -15.56 -4.11 -15.60
C GLY A 54 -14.86 -2.74 -15.60
N SER A 55 -15.63 -1.65 -15.57
CA SER A 55 -15.11 -0.28 -15.52
C SER A 55 -14.37 0.02 -14.21
N LEU A 56 -14.90 -0.48 -13.08
CA LEU A 56 -14.26 -0.36 -11.78
C LEU A 56 -12.98 -1.20 -11.75
N LYS A 57 -13.00 -2.43 -12.27
CA LYS A 57 -11.81 -3.27 -12.41
C LYS A 57 -10.78 -2.57 -13.28
N GLU A 58 -11.15 -2.03 -14.44
CA GLU A 58 -10.25 -1.28 -15.32
C GLU A 58 -9.66 -0.05 -14.63
N ARG A 59 -10.46 0.72 -13.87
CA ARG A 59 -9.99 1.88 -13.11
C ARG A 59 -9.17 1.52 -11.88
N THR A 60 -9.49 0.43 -11.20
CA THR A 60 -8.69 -0.07 -10.07
C THR A 60 -7.38 -0.69 -10.58
N LEU A 61 -7.41 -1.24 -11.80
CA LEU A 61 -6.26 -1.67 -12.57
C LEU A 61 -5.53 -0.50 -13.25
N THR A 62 -6.11 0.71 -13.36
CA THR A 62 -5.32 1.90 -13.65
C THR A 62 -4.40 2.11 -12.45
N MET A 63 -3.20 1.54 -12.59
CA MET A 63 -2.22 1.35 -11.53
C MET A 63 -1.85 2.65 -10.81
N THR A 64 -2.18 3.81 -11.38
CA THR A 64 -1.95 5.14 -10.82
C THR A 64 -2.74 5.40 -9.54
N PHE A 65 -4.01 4.99 -9.44
CA PHE A 65 -4.78 5.17 -8.19
C PHE A 65 -4.31 4.21 -7.10
N ALA A 66 -4.08 2.94 -7.46
CA ALA A 66 -3.55 1.94 -6.54
C ALA A 66 -2.15 2.35 -6.03
N ALA A 67 -1.26 2.81 -6.90
CA ALA A 67 0.08 3.26 -6.53
C ALA A 67 0.03 4.51 -5.64
N ARG A 68 -0.83 5.50 -5.96
CA ARG A 68 -0.99 6.70 -5.11
C ARG A 68 -1.53 6.36 -3.73
N SER A 69 -2.59 5.56 -3.66
CA SER A 69 -3.18 5.12 -2.40
C SER A 69 -2.17 4.31 -1.57
N MET A 70 -1.46 3.39 -2.20
CA MET A 70 -0.43 2.59 -1.53
C MET A 70 0.73 3.46 -1.03
N ARG A 71 1.15 4.49 -1.78
CA ARG A 71 2.18 5.45 -1.35
C ARG A 71 1.75 6.18 -0.07
N PHE A 72 0.54 6.74 -0.03
CA PHE A 72 0.05 7.41 1.18
C PHE A 72 -0.11 6.45 2.35
N ALA A 73 -0.70 5.26 2.12
CA ALA A 73 -0.84 4.24 3.16
C ALA A 73 0.52 3.83 3.75
N THR A 74 1.53 3.67 2.89
CA THR A 74 2.88 3.28 3.30
C THR A 74 3.56 4.38 4.14
N ILE A 75 3.45 5.64 3.72
CA ILE A 75 4.00 6.78 4.46
C ILE A 75 3.29 6.93 5.81
N CYS A 76 1.96 6.88 5.83
CA CYS A 76 1.19 6.92 7.08
C CYS A 76 1.55 5.77 8.02
N GLY A 77 1.75 4.55 7.49
CA GLY A 77 2.19 3.39 8.27
C GLY A 77 3.54 3.61 8.94
N MET A 78 4.53 4.11 8.19
CA MET A 78 5.86 4.43 8.75
C MET A 78 5.79 5.53 9.83
N LEU A 79 4.97 6.57 9.61
CA LEU A 79 4.78 7.62 10.62
C LEU A 79 4.09 7.10 11.88
N ALA A 80 3.08 6.24 11.74
CA ALA A 80 2.41 5.61 12.88
C ALA A 80 3.39 4.74 13.70
N LEU A 81 4.21 3.92 13.03
CA LEU A 81 5.25 3.12 13.67
C LEU A 81 6.31 4.01 14.36
N SER A 82 6.68 5.13 13.75
CA SER A 82 7.60 6.09 14.33
C SER A 82 7.05 6.68 15.63
N ILE A 83 5.80 7.16 15.62
CA ILE A 83 5.14 7.74 16.80
C ILE A 83 4.98 6.70 17.91
N LEU A 84 4.55 5.49 17.56
CA LEU A 84 4.41 4.40 18.53
C LEU A 84 5.75 4.05 19.19
N SER A 85 6.82 3.95 18.39
CA SER A 85 8.17 3.67 18.89
C SER A 85 8.69 4.79 19.80
N ALA A 86 8.45 6.06 19.45
CA ALA A 86 8.80 7.20 20.30
C ALA A 86 8.04 7.18 21.65
N ALA A 87 6.75 6.86 21.62
CA ALA A 87 5.94 6.76 22.83
C ALA A 87 6.42 5.62 23.75
N ILE A 88 6.81 4.48 23.19
CA ILE A 88 7.39 3.36 23.94
C ILE A 88 8.76 3.77 24.51
N ALA A 89 9.62 4.42 23.72
CA ALA A 89 10.92 4.90 24.17
C ALA A 89 10.81 5.85 25.37
N GLY A 90 9.88 6.81 25.31
CA GLY A 90 9.62 7.75 26.40
C GLY A 90 9.18 7.08 27.70
N ARG A 91 8.40 5.99 27.63
CA ARG A 91 8.00 5.22 28.81
C ARG A 91 9.11 4.35 29.39
N LEU A 92 10.13 4.01 28.59
CA LEU A 92 11.22 3.13 28.98
C LEU A 92 12.47 3.88 29.47
N VAL A 93 12.54 5.21 29.32
CA VAL A 93 13.76 5.98 29.59
C VAL A 93 14.26 5.83 31.03
N ASP A 94 13.35 5.77 32.00
CA ASP A 94 13.70 5.68 33.43
C ASP A 94 13.99 4.25 33.90
N ALA A 95 13.38 3.24 33.26
CA ALA A 95 13.46 1.84 33.67
C ALA A 95 14.53 1.04 32.90
N HIS A 96 14.70 1.33 31.60
CA HIS A 96 15.51 0.54 30.68
C HIS A 96 16.14 1.42 29.59
N ALA A 97 17.18 2.19 29.97
CA ALA A 97 17.84 3.14 29.09
C ALA A 97 18.31 2.54 27.74
N SER A 98 18.81 1.29 27.73
CA SER A 98 19.23 0.61 26.49
C SER A 98 18.08 0.36 25.53
N SER A 99 16.94 -0.12 26.05
CA SER A 99 15.73 -0.38 25.25
C SER A 99 15.10 0.93 24.77
N ALA A 100 15.09 1.97 25.62
CA ALA A 100 14.64 3.30 25.23
C ALA A 100 15.45 3.85 24.04
N LEU A 101 16.77 3.66 24.04
CA LEU A 101 17.64 4.07 22.93
C LEU A 101 17.30 3.31 21.64
N VAL A 102 17.10 1.99 21.70
CA VAL A 102 16.75 1.17 20.52
C VAL A 102 15.40 1.60 19.92
N PHE A 103 14.37 1.80 20.74
CA PHE A 103 13.07 2.29 20.26
C PHE A 103 13.15 3.73 19.74
N GLY A 104 13.96 4.60 20.36
CA GLY A 104 14.20 5.96 19.89
C GLY A 104 14.88 5.98 18.52
N LEU A 105 15.92 5.17 18.31
CA LEU A 105 16.58 5.03 17.02
C LEU A 105 15.63 4.46 15.96
N THR A 106 14.85 3.43 16.30
CA THR A 106 13.85 2.84 15.40
C THR A 106 12.81 3.88 14.98
N SER A 107 12.35 4.70 15.94
CA SER A 107 11.42 5.80 15.66
C SER A 107 11.99 6.81 14.66
N ALA A 108 13.21 7.28 14.92
CA ALA A 108 13.90 8.24 14.05
C ALA A 108 14.11 7.67 12.64
N LEU A 109 14.43 6.39 12.55
CA LEU A 109 14.67 5.69 11.30
C LEU A 109 13.39 5.60 10.44
N PHE A 110 12.26 5.22 11.03
CA PHE A 110 10.97 5.21 10.32
C PHE A 110 10.51 6.62 9.91
N ALA A 111 10.71 7.64 10.76
CA ALA A 111 10.40 9.03 10.40
C ALA A 111 11.25 9.50 9.21
N ALA A 112 12.57 9.28 9.27
CA ALA A 112 13.49 9.64 8.20
C ALA A 112 13.14 8.91 6.90
N ALA A 113 12.85 7.61 6.96
CA ALA A 113 12.41 6.83 5.80
C ALA A 113 11.09 7.35 5.21
N ALA A 114 10.13 7.75 6.05
CA ALA A 114 8.86 8.33 5.60
C ALA A 114 9.07 9.66 4.87
N VAL A 115 9.85 10.57 5.44
CA VAL A 115 10.20 11.86 4.82
C VAL A 115 10.96 11.62 3.51
N TRP A 116 11.95 10.73 3.51
CA TRP A 116 12.76 10.43 2.33
C TRP A 116 11.91 9.84 1.20
N SER A 117 11.02 8.90 1.52
CA SER A 117 10.09 8.29 0.56
C SER A 117 9.05 9.29 0.05
N TYR A 118 8.62 10.23 0.89
CA TYR A 118 7.73 11.31 0.46
C TYR A 118 8.40 12.21 -0.58
N LEU A 119 9.65 12.62 -0.33
CA LEU A 119 10.39 13.54 -1.21
C LEU A 119 10.84 12.90 -2.53
N ARG A 120 11.35 11.67 -2.49
CA ARG A 120 11.97 11.00 -3.64
C ARG A 120 11.12 9.89 -4.29
N GLY A 121 9.93 9.62 -3.75
CA GLY A 121 9.01 8.63 -4.30
C GLY A 121 9.42 7.18 -4.04
N ALA A 122 8.98 6.27 -4.91
CA ALA A 122 9.10 4.83 -4.70
C ALA A 122 10.54 4.30 -4.73
N LEU A 123 11.44 4.91 -5.52
CA LEU A 123 12.86 4.51 -5.58
C LEU A 123 13.55 4.65 -4.22
N ALA A 124 13.28 5.75 -3.52
CA ALA A 124 13.84 5.98 -2.19
C ALA A 124 13.33 4.96 -1.15
N LEU A 125 12.06 4.57 -1.24
CA LEU A 125 11.49 3.54 -0.38
C LEU A 125 12.19 2.19 -0.61
N VAL A 126 12.36 1.79 -1.88
CA VAL A 126 13.05 0.55 -2.25
C VAL A 126 14.50 0.55 -1.77
N GLN A 127 15.23 1.65 -1.98
CA GLN A 127 16.62 1.77 -1.53
C GLN A 127 16.74 1.73 0.00
N THR A 128 15.82 2.39 0.71
CA THR A 128 15.83 2.40 2.18
C THR A 128 15.49 1.01 2.71
N ALA A 129 14.44 0.38 2.20
CA ALA A 129 14.05 -0.95 2.63
C ALA A 129 15.11 -2.02 2.30
N SER A 130 15.73 -1.96 1.11
CA SER A 130 16.77 -2.91 0.72
C SER A 130 18.04 -2.77 1.55
N SER A 131 18.37 -1.57 2.03
CA SER A 131 19.52 -1.35 2.93
C SER A 131 19.22 -1.72 4.39
N MET A 132 17.97 -1.57 4.84
CA MET A 132 17.59 -1.89 6.22
C MET A 132 17.44 -3.38 6.49
N ILE A 133 16.94 -4.17 5.53
CA ILE A 133 16.81 -5.63 5.69
C ILE A 133 18.13 -6.30 6.12
N PRO A 134 19.27 -6.13 5.43
CA PRO A 134 20.53 -6.75 5.85
C PRO A 134 21.02 -6.22 7.20
N LEU A 135 20.78 -4.94 7.52
CA LEU A 135 21.13 -4.38 8.83
C LEU A 135 20.36 -5.08 9.96
N TYR A 136 19.06 -5.34 9.77
CA TYR A 136 18.26 -6.07 10.74
C TYR A 136 18.62 -7.57 10.82
N ILE A 137 19.01 -8.21 9.70
CA ILE A 137 19.53 -9.58 9.70
C ILE A 137 20.84 -9.67 10.48
N VAL A 138 21.73 -8.71 10.29
CA VAL A 138 22.98 -8.61 11.05
C VAL A 138 22.67 -8.41 12.53
N ALA A 139 21.80 -7.45 12.88
CA ALA A 139 21.37 -7.24 14.26
C ALA A 139 20.80 -8.52 14.89
N TYR A 140 19.96 -9.24 14.16
CA TYR A 140 19.42 -10.54 14.57
C TYR A 140 20.50 -11.57 14.88
N ALA A 141 21.53 -11.68 14.02
CA ALA A 141 22.63 -12.64 14.21
C ALA A 141 23.52 -12.28 15.42
N PHE A 142 23.70 -10.99 15.69
CA PHE A 142 24.53 -10.51 16.81
C PHE A 142 23.80 -10.50 18.16
N VAL A 143 22.46 -10.51 18.19
CA VAL A 143 21.67 -10.77 19.39
C VAL A 143 21.72 -12.27 19.69
N SER A 144 22.89 -12.74 20.14
CA SER A 144 23.09 -14.13 20.56
C SER A 144 22.54 -14.36 21.98
N PRO A 145 21.89 -15.50 22.25
CA PRO A 145 21.24 -15.80 23.53
C PRO A 145 22.17 -16.08 24.74
N ASP A 146 23.49 -16.09 24.56
CA ASP A 146 24.46 -16.60 25.56
C ASP A 146 24.85 -15.65 26.70
N ALA A 147 24.08 -14.59 26.96
CA ALA A 147 24.34 -13.70 28.10
C ALA A 147 23.70 -14.25 29.39
N GLY A 148 24.43 -15.09 30.13
CA GLY A 148 24.05 -15.81 31.35
C GLY A 148 23.66 -14.99 32.60
N THR A 149 23.00 -13.84 32.45
CA THR A 149 22.44 -13.07 33.57
C THR A 149 20.91 -12.97 33.45
N ALA A 150 20.20 -13.28 34.53
CA ALA A 150 18.73 -13.35 34.57
C ALA A 150 17.99 -12.02 34.29
N GLY A 151 18.69 -10.90 34.12
CA GLY A 151 18.12 -9.65 33.59
C GLY A 151 18.35 -9.45 32.09
N ALA A 152 19.41 -10.04 31.52
CA ALA A 152 19.77 -9.88 30.11
C ALA A 152 18.88 -10.69 29.17
N TRP A 153 18.30 -11.80 29.63
CA TRP A 153 17.45 -12.66 28.80
C TRP A 153 16.16 -11.98 28.30
N ILE A 154 15.51 -11.13 29.12
CA ILE A 154 14.30 -10.39 28.72
C ILE A 154 14.64 -9.40 27.61
N ASN A 155 15.75 -8.67 27.74
CA ASN A 155 16.22 -7.75 26.71
C ASN A 155 16.64 -8.48 25.43
N ALA A 156 17.31 -9.63 25.55
CA ALA A 156 17.70 -10.44 24.40
C ALA A 156 16.47 -10.92 23.61
N ARG A 157 15.43 -11.42 24.29
CA ARG A 157 14.19 -11.86 23.63
C ARG A 157 13.43 -10.69 22.99
N LEU A 158 13.41 -9.53 23.65
CA LEU A 158 12.83 -8.31 23.10
C LEU A 158 13.57 -7.85 21.84
N TYR A 159 14.90 -7.80 21.86
CA TYR A 159 15.71 -7.40 20.71
C TYR A 159 15.62 -8.41 19.57
N HIS A 160 15.51 -9.70 19.88
CA HIS A 160 15.28 -10.75 18.89
C HIS A 160 13.93 -10.61 18.20
N ALA A 161 12.86 -10.39 18.97
CA ALA A 161 11.53 -10.13 18.44
C ALA A 161 11.50 -8.85 17.58
N LEU A 162 12.10 -7.75 18.09
CA LEU A 162 12.18 -6.49 17.36
C LEU A 162 12.97 -6.63 16.05
N ALA A 163 14.02 -7.45 16.04
CA ALA A 163 14.80 -7.70 14.84
C ALA A 163 13.95 -8.45 13.78
N ILE A 164 13.22 -9.50 14.18
CA ILE A 164 12.33 -10.24 13.29
C ILE A 164 11.21 -9.33 12.75
N GLU A 165 10.53 -8.60 13.63
CA GLU A 165 9.46 -7.68 13.25
C GLU A 165 9.97 -6.62 12.28
N GLY A 166 11.15 -6.06 12.53
CA GLY A 166 11.81 -5.13 11.63
C GLY A 166 12.06 -5.73 10.24
N ILE A 167 12.60 -6.94 10.15
CA ILE A 167 12.81 -7.64 8.85
C ILE A 167 11.49 -7.76 8.10
N VAL A 168 10.42 -8.20 8.77
CA VAL A 168 9.10 -8.38 8.16
C VAL A 168 8.53 -7.05 7.66
N ILE A 169 8.60 -6.00 8.49
CA ILE A 169 8.12 -4.65 8.12
C ILE A 169 8.90 -4.13 6.91
N TRP A 170 10.23 -4.19 6.93
CA TRP A 170 11.04 -3.72 5.81
C TRP A 170 10.85 -4.54 4.54
N ALA A 171 10.65 -5.85 4.63
CA ALA A 171 10.32 -6.70 3.48
C ALA A 171 8.95 -6.34 2.87
N ALA A 172 7.95 -6.05 3.71
CA ALA A 172 6.65 -5.57 3.25
C ALA A 172 6.77 -4.20 2.56
N LEU A 173 7.52 -3.26 3.15
CA LEU A 173 7.80 -1.95 2.56
C LEU A 173 8.55 -2.06 1.22
N LEU A 174 9.51 -2.98 1.12
CA LEU A 174 10.24 -3.27 -0.13
C LEU A 174 9.29 -3.77 -1.21
N THR A 175 8.41 -4.72 -0.86
CA THR A 175 7.41 -5.27 -1.79
C THR A 175 6.46 -4.18 -2.30
N CYS A 176 5.96 -3.33 -1.42
CA CYS A 176 5.15 -2.16 -1.78
C CYS A 176 5.92 -1.19 -2.70
N GLY A 177 7.19 -0.90 -2.39
CA GLY A 177 8.04 -0.05 -3.22
C GLY A 177 8.24 -0.61 -4.64
N ILE A 178 8.52 -1.91 -4.76
CA ILE A 178 8.67 -2.59 -6.07
C ILE A 178 7.36 -2.54 -6.86
N PHE A 179 6.23 -2.76 -6.20
CA PHE A 179 4.91 -2.64 -6.83
C PHE A 179 4.67 -1.23 -7.38
N MET A 180 4.97 -0.19 -6.59
CA MET A 180 4.84 1.21 -7.04
C MET A 180 5.75 1.52 -8.24
N LEU A 181 7.00 1.05 -8.26
CA LEU A 181 7.89 1.24 -9.40
C LEU A 181 7.36 0.57 -10.67
N ARG A 182 6.85 -0.66 -10.55
CA ARG A 182 6.23 -1.37 -11.68
C ARG A 182 5.02 -0.62 -12.21
N ALA A 183 4.17 -0.12 -11.32
CA ALA A 183 3.01 0.69 -11.68
C ALA A 183 3.39 1.97 -12.45
N GLU A 184 4.44 2.66 -12.03
CA GLU A 184 4.94 3.87 -12.70
C GLU A 184 5.52 3.55 -14.09
N THR A 185 6.31 2.47 -14.23
CA THR A 185 6.90 2.09 -15.53
C THR A 185 5.84 1.71 -16.57
N LEU A 186 4.80 0.98 -16.17
CA LEU A 186 3.70 0.60 -17.06
C LEU A 186 2.88 1.80 -17.50
N HIS A 187 2.68 2.78 -16.60
CA HIS A 187 2.02 4.03 -16.95
C HIS A 187 2.82 4.83 -18.00
N HIS A 188 4.15 4.87 -17.88
CA HIS A 188 4.98 5.63 -18.82
C HIS A 188 4.99 5.00 -20.22
N GLN A 189 4.98 3.66 -20.32
CA GLN A 189 4.91 2.96 -21.60
C GLN A 189 3.60 3.21 -22.35
N ALA A 190 2.48 3.34 -21.63
CA ALA A 190 1.17 3.58 -22.23
C ALA A 190 1.04 4.95 -22.94
N HIS A 191 1.85 5.94 -22.59
CA HIS A 191 1.81 7.29 -23.21
C HIS A 191 2.75 7.43 -24.41
N VAL A 192 3.64 6.47 -24.64
CA VAL A 192 4.65 6.52 -25.71
C VAL A 192 4.23 5.70 -26.95
N SER A 193 3.25 4.81 -26.81
CA SER A 193 2.65 4.00 -27.89
C SER A 193 1.47 4.69 -28.55
#